data_AF-D1PNV3-F1
#
_entry.id   AF-D1PNV3-F1
#
_cell.length_a   1.000
_cell.length_b   1.000
_cell.length_c   1.000
_cell.angle_alpha   90.00
_cell.angle_beta   90.00
_cell.angle_gamma   90.00
#
_symmetry.space_group_name_H-M   'P 1'
#
loop_
_entity.id
_entity.type
_entity.pdbx_description
1 polymer ?
#
loop_
_entity_poly.entity_id
_entity_poly.type
_entity_poly.pdbx_seq_one_letter_code
_entity_poly.pdbx_strand_id
1 'polypeptide(L)'
;MSYINSKELIFSIANGYHFLGSEVIPLNIGEAVKERILELCQEQNISINKLCNMSGVTQSTVNNIISGRNRSATVSTIKKLCDGLGITIEEFFHSDLFKDLEQELK
;
A
#
# COMPACT_ATOMS: atom_id res chain seq x y z
N MET A 1 -4.58 13.58 5.88
CA MET A 1 -4.45 13.23 7.32
C MET A 1 -2.97 12.95 7.56
N SER A 2 -2.29 13.71 8.42
CA SER A 2 -0.82 13.64 8.60
C SER A 2 -0.43 12.56 9.62
N TYR A 3 0.53 11.68 9.27
CA TYR A 3 1.09 10.68 10.18
C TYR A 3 2.35 11.24 10.87
N ILE A 4 2.44 11.06 12.19
CA ILE A 4 3.60 11.43 13.02
C ILE A 4 4.30 10.14 13.46
N ASN A 5 5.57 9.94 13.08
CA ASN A 5 6.46 8.93 13.67
C ASN A 5 7.79 9.61 14.06
N SER A 6 8.39 9.19 15.17
CA SER A 6 9.33 9.91 16.03
C SER A 6 10.77 10.03 15.54
N LYS A 7 10.98 10.10 14.22
CA LYS A 7 12.20 10.65 13.61
C LYS A 7 11.75 11.65 12.57
N GLU A 8 12.04 12.92 12.83
CA GLU A 8 11.66 14.10 12.06
C GLU A 8 11.35 13.83 10.59
N LEU A 9 10.09 14.00 10.17
CA LEU A 9 9.66 14.48 8.85
C LEU A 9 8.13 14.45 8.76
N ILE A 10 7.54 15.47 8.17
CA ILE A 10 6.09 15.54 7.92
C ILE A 10 5.75 14.56 6.79
N PHE A 11 5.36 13.33 7.13
CA PHE A 11 4.81 12.36 6.17
C PHE A 11 3.31 12.63 5.98
N SER A 12 2.96 13.54 5.08
CA SER A 12 1.57 13.72 4.64
C SER A 12 1.44 13.22 3.21
N ILE A 13 1.01 11.98 2.97
CA ILE A 13 0.78 11.50 1.60
C ILE A 13 -0.42 12.26 1.01
N ALA A 14 -0.20 12.91 -0.13
CA ALA A 14 -1.25 13.48 -0.97
C ALA A 14 -0.94 13.11 -2.42
N ASN A 15 -1.95 12.60 -3.15
CA ASN A 15 -1.87 12.31 -4.59
C ASN A 15 -0.72 11.39 -5.04
N GLY A 16 -0.30 10.40 -4.23
CA GLY A 16 0.74 9.45 -4.65
C GLY A 16 2.19 9.94 -4.48
N TYR A 17 2.44 10.87 -3.55
CA TYR A 17 3.78 11.40 -3.26
C TYR A 17 4.20 11.27 -1.78
N HIS A 18 5.52 11.16 -1.56
CA HIS A 18 6.16 11.34 -0.26
C HIS A 18 6.75 12.76 -0.12
N PHE A 19 6.60 13.38 1.05
CA PHE A 19 7.23 14.68 1.37
C PHE A 19 8.45 14.45 2.27
N LEU A 20 9.64 14.65 1.71
CA LEU A 20 10.91 14.63 2.45
C LEU A 20 11.50 16.04 2.47
N GLY A 21 11.33 16.77 3.57
CA GLY A 21 11.65 18.20 3.56
C GLY A 21 10.88 18.92 2.45
N SER A 22 11.47 19.93 1.82
CA SER A 22 10.85 20.70 0.74
C SER A 22 10.63 19.92 -0.57
N GLU A 23 11.00 18.63 -0.63
CA GLU A 23 11.05 17.83 -1.86
C GLU A 23 9.94 16.77 -1.91
N VAL A 24 9.32 16.65 -3.09
CA VAL A 24 8.21 15.74 -3.39
C VAL A 24 8.76 14.60 -4.24
N ILE A 25 8.72 13.37 -3.72
CA ILE A 25 9.26 12.18 -4.39
C ILE A 25 8.09 11.26 -4.81
N PRO A 26 8.02 10.83 -6.08
CA PRO A 26 6.98 9.89 -6.54
C PRO A 26 7.15 8.52 -5.87
N LEU A 27 6.03 7.85 -5.61
CA LEU A 27 6.02 6.49 -5.06
C LEU A 27 6.44 5.47 -6.12
N ASN A 28 7.15 4.41 -5.71
CA ASN A 28 7.20 3.21 -6.53
C ASN A 28 5.92 2.36 -6.37
N ILE A 29 5.67 1.44 -7.30
CA ILE A 29 4.46 0.59 -7.29
C ILE A 29 4.32 -0.24 -6.00
N GLY A 30 5.45 -0.68 -5.41
CA GLY A 30 5.46 -1.45 -4.18
C GLY A 30 4.98 -0.64 -2.97
N GLU A 31 5.43 0.61 -2.88
CA GLU A 31 4.98 1.56 -1.86
C GLU A 31 3.49 1.86 -2.01
N ALA A 32 3.02 2.16 -3.23
CA ALA A 32 1.61 2.41 -3.48
C ALA A 32 0.71 1.21 -3.10
N VAL A 33 1.12 -0.01 -3.46
CA VAL A 33 0.39 -1.24 -3.07
C VAL A 33 0.36 -1.42 -1.55
N LYS A 34 1.48 -1.18 -0.86
CA LYS A 34 1.53 -1.26 0.60
C LYS A 34 0.57 -0.27 1.24
N GLU A 35 0.65 1.00 0.86
CA GLU A 35 -0.18 2.04 1.44
C GLU A 35 -1.66 1.78 1.17
N ARG A 36 -2.00 1.30 -0.05
CA ARG A 36 -3.38 0.92 -0.37
C ARG A 36 -3.92 -0.21 0.51
N ILE A 37 -3.10 -1.22 0.83
CA ILE A 37 -3.49 -2.30 1.77
C ILE A 37 -3.78 -1.73 3.17
N LEU A 38 -2.93 -0.82 3.65
CA LEU A 38 -3.09 -0.18 4.96
C LEU A 38 -4.35 0.68 5.01
N GLU A 39 -4.60 1.49 3.96
CA GLU A 39 -5.82 2.30 3.81
C GLU A 39 -7.08 1.45 3.87
N LEU A 40 -7.16 0.39 3.06
CA LEU A 40 -8.35 -0.49 3.00
C LEU A 40 -8.60 -1.20 4.34
N CYS A 41 -7.53 -1.62 5.04
CA CYS A 41 -7.67 -2.17 6.38
C CYS A 41 -8.22 -1.15 7.38
N GLN A 42 -7.77 0.10 7.29
CA GLN A 42 -8.28 1.19 8.14
C GLN A 42 -9.74 1.54 7.82
N GLU A 43 -10.10 1.65 6.54
CA GLU A 43 -11.46 1.93 6.07
C GLU A 43 -12.46 0.86 6.54
N GLN A 44 -12.07 -0.41 6.50
CA GLN A 44 -12.91 -1.53 6.98
C GLN A 44 -12.74 -1.84 8.47
N ASN A 45 -11.91 -1.08 9.20
CA ASN A 45 -11.59 -1.30 10.61
C ASN A 45 -11.14 -2.74 10.94
N ILE A 46 -10.26 -3.31 10.10
CA ILE A 46 -9.67 -4.64 10.28
C ILE A 46 -8.16 -4.55 10.44
N SER A 47 -7.58 -5.50 11.19
CA SER A 47 -6.12 -5.63 11.25
C SER A 47 -5.57 -6.34 10.02
N ILE A 48 -4.28 -6.15 9.74
CA ILE A 48 -3.57 -6.92 8.70
C ILE A 48 -3.70 -8.43 8.93
N ASN A 49 -3.58 -8.88 10.18
CA ASN A 49 -3.73 -10.30 10.52
C ASN A 49 -5.13 -10.82 10.15
N LYS A 50 -6.18 -9.99 10.36
CA LYS A 50 -7.54 -10.34 9.97
C LYS A 50 -7.67 -10.43 8.45
N LEU A 51 -7.08 -9.51 7.69
CA LEU A 51 -7.02 -9.56 6.23
C LEU A 51 -6.29 -10.81 5.72
N CYS A 52 -5.16 -11.18 6.30
CA CYS A 52 -4.44 -12.42 5.97
C CYS A 52 -5.34 -13.65 6.12
N ASN A 53 -6.06 -13.75 7.24
CA ASN A 53 -6.99 -14.84 7.49
C ASN A 53 -8.16 -14.87 6.49
N MET A 54 -8.71 -13.71 6.12
CA MET A 54 -9.84 -13.62 5.19
C MET A 54 -9.44 -13.94 3.74
N SER A 55 -8.24 -13.53 3.34
CA SER A 55 -7.72 -13.70 1.97
C SER A 55 -7.02 -15.04 1.71
N GLY A 56 -6.72 -15.81 2.77
CA GLY A 56 -5.89 -17.00 2.68
C GLY A 56 -4.43 -16.71 2.28
N VAL A 57 -3.99 -15.46 2.40
CA VAL A 57 -2.60 -15.05 2.16
C VAL A 57 -1.83 -15.14 3.48
N THR A 58 -0.63 -15.72 3.45
CA THR A 58 0.17 -15.86 4.68
C THR A 58 0.65 -14.50 5.21
N GLN A 59 0.79 -14.39 6.53
CA GLN A 59 1.31 -13.18 7.17
C GLN A 59 2.72 -12.82 6.68
N SER A 60 3.56 -13.82 6.39
CA SER A 60 4.92 -13.59 5.84
C SER A 60 4.86 -12.89 4.48
N THR A 61 3.95 -13.33 3.60
CA THR A 61 3.73 -12.70 2.29
C THR A 61 3.32 -11.23 2.44
N VAL A 62 2.34 -10.94 3.30
CA VAL A 62 1.88 -9.56 3.50
C VAL A 62 2.94 -8.70 4.19
N ASN A 63 3.67 -9.24 5.17
CA ASN A 63 4.78 -8.54 5.81
C ASN A 63 5.94 -8.25 4.83
N ASN A 64 6.19 -9.13 3.87
CA ASN A 64 7.18 -8.88 2.82
C ASN A 64 6.78 -7.68 1.95
N ILE A 65 5.48 -7.53 1.65
CA ILE A 65 4.93 -6.36 0.94
C ILE A 65 5.08 -5.09 1.81
N ILE A 66 4.60 -5.14 3.06
CA ILE A 66 4.56 -3.96 3.95
C ILE A 66 5.96 -3.47 4.37
N SER A 67 6.92 -4.38 4.52
CA SER A 67 8.28 -4.01 4.93
C SER A 67 9.11 -3.36 3.82
N GLY A 68 8.58 -3.23 2.60
CA GLY A 68 9.32 -2.67 1.44
C GLY A 68 10.52 -3.53 0.98
N ARG A 69 10.73 -4.70 1.61
CA ARG A 69 11.78 -5.66 1.21
C ARG A 69 11.39 -6.44 -0.03
N ASN A 70 10.09 -6.58 -0.30
CA ASN A 70 9.61 -7.16 -1.53
C ASN A 70 9.46 -6.07 -2.60
N ARG A 71 10.13 -6.26 -3.73
CA ARG A 71 10.01 -5.38 -4.90
C ARG A 71 8.75 -5.64 -5.73
N SER A 72 7.95 -6.66 -5.42
CA SER A 72 6.68 -6.90 -6.12
C SER A 72 5.72 -7.80 -5.33
N ALA A 73 4.57 -7.25 -4.95
CA ALA A 73 3.38 -8.06 -4.74
C ALA A 73 2.91 -8.58 -6.09
N THR A 74 2.69 -9.89 -6.23
CA THR A 74 2.10 -10.40 -7.48
C THR A 74 0.66 -9.95 -7.59
N VAL A 75 0.18 -9.76 -8.82
CA VAL A 75 -1.24 -9.47 -9.10
C VAL A 75 -2.15 -10.56 -8.50
N SER A 76 -1.71 -11.83 -8.50
CA SER A 76 -2.45 -12.94 -7.87
C SER A 76 -2.58 -12.75 -6.35
N THR A 77 -1.53 -12.28 -5.67
CA THR A 77 -1.57 -11.97 -4.24
C THR A 77 -2.53 -10.82 -3.98
N ILE A 78 -2.46 -9.74 -4.76
CA ILE A 78 -3.37 -8.59 -4.64
C ILE A 78 -4.82 -9.05 -4.83
N LYS A 79 -5.08 -9.89 -5.85
CA LYS A 79 -6.42 -10.43 -6.11
C LYS A 79 -6.99 -11.21 -4.93
N LYS A 80 -6.18 -12.05 -4.26
CA LYS A 80 -6.60 -12.76 -3.04
C LYS A 80 -6.93 -11.82 -1.89
N LEU A 81 -6.14 -10.75 -1.73
CA LEU A 81 -6.45 -9.71 -0.73
C LEU A 81 -7.78 -9.02 -1.06
N CYS A 82 -8.02 -8.71 -2.33
CA CYS A 82 -9.29 -8.14 -2.81
C CYS A 82 -10.48 -9.08 -2.52
N ASP A 83 -10.34 -10.39 -2.82
CA ASP A 83 -11.35 -11.40 -2.49
C ASP A 83 -11.65 -11.44 -0.99
N GLY A 84 -10.61 -11.38 -0.15
CA GLY A 84 -10.77 -11.30 1.30
C GLY A 84 -11.48 -10.04 1.77
N LEU A 85 -11.30 -8.91 1.08
CA LEU A 85 -11.93 -7.62 1.37
C LEU A 85 -13.33 -7.45 0.76
N GLY A 86 -13.74 -8.37 -0.13
CA GLY A 86 -15.00 -8.26 -0.88
C GLY A 86 -15.00 -7.16 -1.94
N ILE A 87 -13.83 -6.76 -2.45
CA ILE A 87 -13.68 -5.75 -3.50
C ILE A 87 -13.12 -6.37 -4.78
N THR A 88 -13.32 -5.70 -5.91
CA THR A 88 -12.71 -6.01 -7.19
C THR A 88 -11.27 -5.53 -7.25
N ILE A 89 -10.51 -6.07 -8.20
CA ILE A 89 -9.14 -5.59 -8.44
C ILE A 89 -9.13 -4.16 -9.00
N GLU A 90 -10.18 -3.76 -9.72
CA GLU A 90 -10.33 -2.40 -10.22
C GLU A 90 -10.49 -1.41 -9.07
N GLU A 91 -11.36 -1.69 -8.10
CA GLU A 91 -11.54 -0.86 -6.89
C GLU A 91 -10.27 -0.77 -6.05
N PHE A 92 -9.44 -1.82 -6.04
CA PHE A 92 -8.14 -1.78 -5.37
C PHE A 92 -7.22 -0.72 -6.01
N PHE A 93 -7.09 -0.72 -7.33
CA PHE A 93 -6.23 0.21 -8.08
C PHE A 93 -6.87 1.58 -8.35
N HIS A 94 -8.17 1.75 -8.06
CA HIS A 94 -8.84 3.04 -8.13
C HIS A 94 -8.50 3.93 -6.92
N SER A 95 -7.25 4.38 -6.87
CA SER A 95 -6.72 5.27 -5.84
C SER A 95 -5.71 6.26 -6.43
N ASP A 96 -5.65 7.46 -5.87
CA ASP A 96 -4.67 8.49 -6.25
C ASP A 96 -3.23 8.03 -6.03
N LEU A 97 -3.01 7.02 -5.17
CA LEU A 97 -1.71 6.38 -4.97
C LEU A 97 -1.10 5.82 -6.26
N PHE A 98 -1.92 5.53 -7.29
CA PHE A 98 -1.48 4.89 -8.53
C PHE A 98 -1.38 5.85 -9.73
N LYS A 99 -1.58 7.16 -9.54
CA LYS A 99 -1.62 8.14 -10.65
C LYS A 99 -0.24 8.55 -11.15
N ASP A 100 0.68 8.86 -10.24
CA ASP A 100 1.96 9.52 -10.54
C ASP A 100 3.17 8.72 -10.01
N LEU A 101 3.23 7.44 -10.36
CA LEU A 101 4.27 6.51 -9.90
C LEU A 101 5.64 6.77 -10.58
N GLU A 102 6.71 6.42 -9.86
CA GLU A 102 8.08 6.39 -10.38
C GLU A 102 8.19 5.43 -11.59
N GLN A 103 8.88 5.88 -12.65
CA GLN A 103 9.08 5.09 -13.86
C GLN A 103 10.06 3.92 -13.64
N GLU A 104 9.69 2.70 -14.05
CA GLU A 104 10.55 1.50 -13.87
C GLU A 104 11.56 1.23 -14.99
N LEU A 105 11.47 1.93 -16.13
CA LEU A 105 12.41 1.77 -17.25
C LEU A 105 13.79 2.33 -16.89
N LYS A 106 14.84 1.53 -17.11
CA LYS A 106 16.26 1.89 -16.90
C LYS A 106 17.01 2.06 -18.20
#